data_AF-A0A535ED96-F1
#
_entry.id   AF-A0A535ED96-F1
#
_cell.length_a   1.000
_cell.length_b   1.000
_cell.length_c   1.000
_cell.angle_alpha   90.00
_cell.angle_beta   90.00
_cell.angle_gamma   90.00
#
_symmetry.space_group_name_H-M   'P 1'
#
loop_
_entity.id
_entity.type
_entity.pdbx_description
1 polymer ?
#
loop_
_entity_poly.entity_id
_entity_poly.type
_entity_poly.pdbx_seq_one_letter_code
_entity_poly.pdbx_strand_id
1 'polypeptide(L)'
;MFAGLLAIFVIAFLYLRPPEGALSDAEYVAIAKATPQGQLFFDAYDAPCEVTRVWTVQVNCDYLPTGATATEKFRVHIDPRTNTIIEVEAQFTPR
;
A
#
# COMPACT_ATOMS: atom_id res chain seq x y z
N MET A 1 -40.50 12.70 8.72
CA MET A 1 -39.87 11.40 8.41
C MET A 1 -38.85 11.45 7.27
N PHE A 2 -38.55 12.63 6.68
CA PHE A 2 -37.53 12.76 5.61
C PHE A 2 -36.13 13.16 6.11
N ALA A 3 -36.02 13.85 7.25
CA ALA A 3 -34.74 14.32 7.79
C ALA A 3 -33.80 13.18 8.26
N GLY A 4 -34.35 12.08 8.79
CA GLY A 4 -33.56 10.93 9.23
C GLY A 4 -32.92 10.16 8.07
N LEU A 5 -33.64 10.04 6.95
CA LEU A 5 -33.13 9.39 5.74
C LEU A 5 -31.97 10.18 5.12
N LEU A 6 -32.10 11.51 5.10
CA LEU A 6 -31.06 12.41 4.60
C LEU A 6 -29.79 12.34 5.45
N ALA A 7 -29.93 12.28 6.78
CA ALA A 7 -28.78 12.10 7.69
C ALA A 7 -28.06 10.75 7.49
N ILE A 8 -28.82 9.66 7.31
CA ILE A 8 -28.25 8.34 7.02
C ILE A 8 -27.47 8.35 5.70
N PHE A 9 -28.03 8.97 4.65
CA PHE A 9 -27.38 9.07 3.35
C PHE A 9 -26.07 9.87 3.42
N VAL A 10 -26.03 10.98 4.16
CA VAL A 10 -24.80 11.78 4.34
C VAL A 10 -23.73 10.99 5.09
N ILE A 11 -24.10 10.28 6.17
CA ILE A 11 -23.17 9.45 6.93
C ILE A 11 -22.63 8.32 6.04
N ALA A 12 -23.49 7.61 5.31
CA ALA A 12 -23.07 6.56 4.38
C ALA A 12 -22.11 7.11 3.29
N PHE A 13 -22.37 8.31 2.78
CA PHE A 13 -21.50 8.94 1.78
C PHE A 13 -20.10 9.28 2.31
N LEU A 14 -19.97 9.60 3.60
CA LEU A 14 -18.66 9.79 4.24
C LEU A 14 -17.89 8.48 4.38
N TYR A 15 -18.57 7.35 4.60
CA TYR A 15 -17.94 6.03 4.61
C TYR A 15 -17.57 5.50 3.21
N LEU A 16 -18.22 6.01 2.16
CA LEU A 16 -17.97 5.67 0.76
C LEU A 16 -16.83 6.48 0.11
N ARG A 17 -16.18 7.37 0.84
CA ARG A 17 -14.98 8.05 0.33
C ARG A 17 -13.72 7.25 0.71
N PRO A 18 -12.79 7.07 -0.25
CA PRO A 18 -11.39 6.79 0.05
C PRO A 18 -10.91 7.59 1.26
N PRO A 19 -10.51 6.96 2.36
CA PRO A 19 -9.85 7.68 3.43
C PRO A 19 -8.55 8.30 2.90
N GLU A 20 -8.35 9.59 3.14
CA GLU A 20 -7.07 10.23 2.92
C GLU A 20 -6.10 9.65 3.95
N GLY A 21 -5.16 8.82 3.49
CA GLY A 21 -4.14 8.25 4.36
C GLY A 21 -3.40 9.35 5.11
N ALA A 22 -3.17 9.16 6.41
CA ALA A 22 -2.61 10.19 7.29
C ALA A 22 -1.10 10.45 7.07
N LEU A 23 -0.42 9.58 6.32
CA LEU A 23 1.03 9.60 6.14
C LEU A 23 1.45 10.01 4.73
N SER A 24 2.66 10.55 4.63
CA SER A 24 3.33 10.82 3.37
C SER A 24 3.73 9.53 2.64
N ASP A 25 3.98 9.64 1.33
CA ASP A 25 4.43 8.53 0.49
C ASP A 25 5.73 7.91 1.04
N ALA A 26 6.65 8.75 1.50
CA ALA A 26 7.92 8.32 2.08
C ALA A 26 7.73 7.49 3.36
N GLU A 27 6.78 7.87 4.20
CA GLU A 27 6.44 7.13 5.42
C GLU A 27 5.78 5.78 5.10
N TYR A 28 4.88 5.72 4.12
CA TYR A 28 4.30 4.45 3.68
C TYR A 28 5.35 3.52 3.07
N VAL A 29 6.28 4.07 2.28
CA VAL A 29 7.43 3.31 1.77
C VAL A 29 8.31 2.81 2.92
N ALA A 30 8.57 3.63 3.95
CA ALA A 30 9.33 3.21 5.12
C ALA A 30 8.64 2.05 5.87
N ILE A 31 7.32 2.09 6.04
CA ILE A 31 6.53 0.99 6.62
C ILE A 31 6.69 -0.27 5.78
N ALA A 32 6.57 -0.17 4.45
CA ALA A 32 6.73 -1.32 3.56
C ALA A 32 8.15 -1.92 3.65
N LYS A 33 9.19 -1.07 3.67
CA LYS A 33 10.60 -1.49 3.82
C LYS A 33 10.89 -2.15 5.16
N ALA A 34 10.18 -1.76 6.22
CA ALA A 34 10.37 -2.32 7.56
C ALA A 34 9.79 -3.74 7.71
N THR A 35 9.00 -4.24 6.74
CA THR A 35 8.51 -5.63 6.77
C THR A 35 9.66 -6.63 6.61
N PRO A 36 9.56 -7.86 7.16
CA PRO A 36 10.59 -8.89 6.98
C PRO A 36 10.90 -9.17 5.50
N GLN A 37 9.87 -9.22 4.66
CA GLN A 37 10.00 -9.41 3.22
C GLN A 37 10.62 -8.17 2.54
N GLY A 38 10.26 -6.97 3.00
CA GLY A 38 10.84 -5.71 2.51
C GLY A 38 12.33 -5.64 2.78
N GLN A 39 12.79 -5.97 3.98
CA GLN A 39 14.21 -6.01 4.32
C GLN A 39 14.98 -6.93 3.34
N LEU A 40 14.51 -8.17 3.16
CA LEU A 40 15.12 -9.12 2.24
C LEU A 40 15.11 -8.64 0.78
N PHE A 41 14.04 -7.95 0.35
CA PHE A 41 13.92 -7.44 -1.01
C PHE A 41 14.90 -6.28 -1.26
N PHE A 42 14.95 -5.31 -0.35
CA PHE A 42 15.80 -4.12 -0.52
C PHE A 42 17.28 -4.37 -0.22
N ASP A 43 17.61 -5.47 0.46
CA ASP A 43 19.00 -5.95 0.54
C ASP A 43 19.51 -6.46 -0.83
N ALA A 44 18.60 -6.98 -1.66
CA ALA A 44 18.94 -7.58 -2.96
C ALA A 44 18.75 -6.62 -4.16
N TYR A 45 17.82 -5.66 -4.05
CA TYR A 45 17.34 -4.86 -5.17
C TYR A 45 17.18 -3.36 -4.81
N ASP A 46 17.74 -2.47 -5.64
CA ASP A 46 17.52 -1.02 -5.55
C ASP A 46 16.27 -0.61 -6.35
N ALA A 47 15.11 -0.99 -5.83
CA ALA A 47 13.83 -0.80 -6.51
C ALA A 47 13.20 0.57 -6.19
N PRO A 48 12.71 1.31 -7.19
CA PRO A 48 11.84 2.45 -6.94
C PRO A 48 10.47 1.97 -6.42
N CYS A 49 9.84 2.77 -5.56
CA CYS A 49 8.50 2.49 -5.05
C CYS A 49 7.50 3.56 -5.50
N GLU A 50 6.27 3.12 -5.79
CA GLU A 50 5.10 3.96 -6.06
C GLU A 50 4.03 3.72 -4.98
N VAL A 51 3.32 4.79 -4.59
CA VAL A 51 2.25 4.72 -3.59
C VAL A 51 0.91 5.09 -4.21
N THR A 52 0.00 4.12 -4.25
CA THR A 52 -1.36 4.30 -4.78
C THR A 52 -2.38 4.32 -3.64
N ARG A 53 -3.29 5.29 -3.64
CA ARG A 53 -4.30 5.50 -2.59
C ARG A 53 -5.70 5.39 -3.16
N VAL A 54 -6.41 4.32 -2.83
CA VAL A 54 -7.83 4.17 -3.21
C VAL A 54 -8.66 3.74 -2.02
N TRP A 55 -8.64 2.46 -1.66
CA TRP A 55 -9.36 1.94 -0.48
C TRP A 55 -8.39 1.46 0.59
N THR A 56 -7.29 0.90 0.14
CA THR A 56 -6.07 0.68 0.88
C THR A 56 -4.99 1.60 0.31
N VAL A 57 -3.92 1.79 1.07
CA VAL A 57 -2.67 2.33 0.54
C VAL A 57 -1.87 1.15 0.03
N GLN A 58 -1.56 1.17 -1.26
CA GLN A 58 -0.72 0.16 -1.90
C GLN A 58 0.66 0.76 -2.16
N VAL A 59 1.68 0.18 -1.56
CA VAL A 59 3.08 0.48 -1.87
C VAL A 59 3.57 -0.59 -2.85
N ASN A 60 3.90 -0.20 -4.08
CA ASN A 60 4.40 -1.09 -5.11
C ASN A 60 5.88 -0.79 -5.40
N CYS A 61 6.75 -1.76 -5.20
CA CYS A 61 8.18 -1.64 -5.49
C CYS A 61 8.67 -2.75 -6.43
N ASP A 62 7.80 -3.22 -7.33
CA ASP A 62 8.16 -4.19 -8.36
C ASP A 62 9.42 -3.75 -9.13
N TYR A 63 10.38 -4.66 -9.29
CA TYR A 63 11.67 -4.38 -9.90
C TYR A 63 11.96 -5.36 -11.03
N LEU A 64 12.42 -4.85 -12.17
CA LEU A 64 12.91 -5.68 -13.27
C LEU A 64 14.44 -5.53 -13.36
N PRO A 65 15.22 -6.50 -12.85
CA PRO A 65 16.67 -6.47 -12.96
C PRO A 65 17.11 -6.42 -14.43
N THR A 66 18.20 -5.71 -14.71
CA THR A 66 18.76 -5.66 -16.07
C THR A 66 19.13 -7.07 -16.54
N GLY A 67 18.59 -7.47 -17.70
CA GLY A 67 18.82 -8.80 -18.28
C GLY A 67 17.93 -9.91 -17.72
N ALA A 68 17.05 -9.62 -16.76
CA ALA A 68 16.04 -10.58 -16.29
C ALA A 68 14.83 -10.61 -17.24
N THR A 69 14.17 -11.77 -17.30
CA THR A 69 12.92 -11.97 -18.04
C THR A 69 11.68 -11.90 -17.15
N ALA A 70 11.87 -11.79 -15.83
CA ALA A 70 10.79 -11.75 -14.85
C ALA A 70 10.97 -10.55 -13.91
N THR A 71 9.85 -9.92 -13.58
CA THR A 71 9.78 -8.86 -12.57
C THR A 71 9.74 -9.48 -11.17
N GLU A 72 10.63 -9.01 -10.31
CA GLU A 72 10.66 -9.30 -8.88
C GLU A 72 9.58 -8.43 -8.22
N LYS A 73 8.60 -9.06 -7.58
CA LYS A 73 7.43 -8.36 -7.05
C LYS A 73 7.54 -8.11 -5.56
N PHE A 74 7.23 -6.88 -5.17
CA PHE A 74 7.09 -6.51 -3.77
C PHE A 74 6.01 -5.44 -3.63
N ARG A 75 4.87 -5.84 -3.06
CA ARG A 75 3.73 -4.96 -2.84
C ARG A 75 3.22 -5.11 -1.42
N VAL A 76 2.85 -3.99 -0.80
CA VAL A 76 2.30 -3.96 0.55
C VAL A 76 0.98 -3.22 0.54
N HIS A 77 -0.06 -3.84 1.08
CA HIS A 77 -1.36 -3.21 1.31
C HIS A 77 -1.45 -2.77 2.77
N ILE A 78 -1.74 -1.50 2.98
CA ILE A 78 -1.81 -0.85 4.30
C ILE A 78 -3.20 -0.25 4.46
N ASP A 79 -3.80 -0.44 5.63
CA ASP A 79 -5.04 0.24 5.98
C ASP A 79 -4.75 1.74 6.24
N PRO A 80 -5.27 2.67 5.43
CA PRO A 80 -5.04 4.11 5.60
C PRO A 80 -5.59 4.69 6.92
N ARG A 81 -6.53 4.02 7.59
CA ARG A 81 -7.19 4.50 8.82
C ARG A 81 -6.37 4.18 10.06
N THR A 82 -5.73 3.02 10.08
CA THR A 82 -4.97 2.51 11.23
C THR A 82 -3.47 2.46 10.95
N ASN A 83 -3.05 2.64 9.70
CA ASN A 83 -1.69 2.42 9.19
C ASN A 83 -1.16 1.02 9.45
N THR A 84 -2.04 0.03 9.61
CA THR A 84 -1.66 -1.37 9.81
C THR A 84 -1.50 -2.07 8.47
N ILE A 85 -0.50 -2.93 8.36
CA ILE A 85 -0.32 -3.79 7.19
C ILE A 85 -1.45 -4.81 7.14
N ILE A 86 -2.16 -4.85 6.01
CA ILE A 86 -3.22 -5.80 5.71
C ILE A 86 -2.63 -7.03 5.03
N GLU A 87 -1.73 -6.81 4.07
CA GLU A 87 -1.17 -7.86 3.21
C GLU A 87 0.21 -7.45 2.69
N VAL A 88 1.06 -8.46 2.50
CA VAL A 88 2.36 -8.34 1.82
C VAL A 88 2.40 -9.37 0.70
N GLU A 89 2.41 -8.89 -0.54
CA GLU A 89 2.64 -9.71 -1.73
C GLU A 89 4.11 -9.63 -2.10
N ALA A 90 4.84 -10.73 -1.92
CA ALA A 90 6.27 -10.79 -2.20
C ALA A 90 6.56 -12.02 -3.07
N GLN A 91 7.13 -11.80 -4.25
CA GLN A 91 7.58 -12.84 -5.15
C GLN A 91 8.90 -12.41 -5.77
N PHE A 92 10.00 -12.80 -5.12
CA PHE A 92 11.33 -12.45 -5.58
C PHE A 92 12.38 -13.51 -5.21
N THR A 93 13.56 -13.40 -5.80
CA THR A 93 14.71 -14.27 -5.49
C THR A 93 15.63 -13.60 -4.46
N PRO A 94 15.77 -14.12 -3.23
CA PRO A 94 16.73 -13.59 -2.26
C PRO A 94 18.17 -13.70 -2.80
N ARG A 95 19.04 -12.74 -2.47
CA ARG A 95 20.47 -12.75 -2.83
C ARG A 95 21.36 -12.97 -1.63
#